data_AF-A0A0R3W3A0-F1
#
_entry.id   AF-A0A0R3W3A0-F1
#
_cell.length_a   1.000
_cell.length_b   1.000
_cell.length_c   1.000
_cell.angle_alpha   90.00
_cell.angle_beta   90.00
_cell.angle_gamma   90.00
#
_symmetry.space_group_name_H-M   'P 1'
#
loop_
_entity.id
_entity.type
_entity.pdbx_description
1 polymer ?
#
loop_
_entity_poly.entity_id
_entity_poly.type
_entity_poly.pdbx_seq_one_letter_code
_entity_poly.pdbx_strand_id
1 'polypeptide(L)'
;MDLSSSAEARKYLEKGCPLGFRSKVWLLCLSINASNEDKMHYLKLKRKVSQSGLLVDHLVYKEMKLIVSNDDMYFVFVDYIYKVLLPFLRDPDVLRCKTKPFQGSISGGNDQTLYLTHIPPSGVVPFHGFSMYVSPLCYLYDDPVELYAVFRELYIRYFHKLHTITDDEESILSLCITFERILLEKEPQLVLHLVSIGAPPLQIAFRWLLRGFSGYLAAEQVLLLWDRILAWDSLEIIASES
;
A
#
# COMPACT_ATOMS: atom_id res chain seq x y z
N MET A 1 22.74 -0.06 16.48
CA MET A 1 21.52 -0.37 17.24
C MET A 1 21.18 -1.79 16.85
N ASP A 2 21.46 -2.75 17.73
CA ASP A 2 21.26 -4.18 17.45
C ASP A 2 19.82 -4.55 17.81
N LEU A 3 18.90 -4.25 16.89
CA LEU A 3 17.52 -4.74 16.96
C LEU A 3 17.54 -6.20 16.51
N SER A 4 17.17 -7.12 17.40
CA SER A 4 17.31 -8.56 17.17
C SER A 4 15.99 -9.23 16.81
N SER A 5 14.85 -8.57 17.08
CA SER A 5 13.52 -9.13 16.86
C SER A 5 12.53 -8.12 16.26
N SER A 6 11.54 -8.64 15.52
CA SER A 6 10.44 -7.86 14.95
C SER A 6 9.67 -7.09 16.03
N ALA A 7 9.48 -7.67 17.22
CA ALA A 7 8.78 -7.01 18.33
C ALA A 7 9.53 -5.78 18.86
N GLU A 8 10.85 -5.87 19.01
CA GLU A 8 11.68 -4.72 19.41
C GLU A 8 11.66 -3.62 18.35
N ALA A 9 11.70 -4.00 17.06
CA ALA A 9 11.62 -3.07 15.95
C ALA A 9 10.27 -2.33 15.93
N ARG A 10 9.15 -3.03 16.14
CA ARG A 10 7.81 -2.43 16.24
C ARG A 10 7.72 -1.42 17.39
N LYS A 11 8.18 -1.81 18.58
CA LYS A 11 8.21 -0.93 19.75
C LYS A 11 9.06 0.33 19.51
N TYR A 12 10.16 0.20 18.77
CA TYR A 12 10.99 1.35 18.39
C TYR A 12 10.26 2.33 17.48
N LEU A 13 9.45 1.83 16.53
CA LEU A 13 8.70 2.65 15.58
C LEU A 13 7.55 3.46 16.20
N GLU A 14 7.08 3.13 17.41
CA GLU A 14 5.99 3.86 18.08
C GLU A 14 6.28 5.38 18.20
N LYS A 15 7.56 5.75 18.36
CA LYS A 15 7.99 7.16 18.47
C LYS A 15 8.48 7.77 17.16
N GLY A 16 8.40 7.01 16.06
CA GLY A 16 9.00 7.35 14.77
C GLY A 16 10.48 7.00 14.68
N CYS A 17 10.97 6.85 13.45
CA CYS A 17 12.34 6.46 13.17
C CYS A 17 13.11 7.58 12.44
N PRO A 18 14.40 7.84 12.74
CA PRO A 18 15.22 8.68 11.86
C PRO A 18 15.42 8.02 10.49
N LEU A 19 15.50 8.83 9.43
CA LEU A 19 15.59 8.35 8.03
C LEU A 19 16.70 7.29 7.83
N GLY A 20 17.89 7.53 8.39
CA GLY A 20 19.05 6.64 8.21
C GLY A 20 18.94 5.25 8.83
N PHE A 21 17.97 5.02 9.71
CA PHE A 21 17.71 3.70 10.31
C PHE A 21 16.41 3.06 9.81
N ARG A 22 15.51 3.85 9.23
CA ARG A 22 14.15 3.44 8.89
C ARG A 22 14.11 2.20 8.00
N SER A 23 14.90 2.17 6.93
CA SER A 23 14.95 1.04 5.99
C SER A 23 15.22 -0.29 6.71
N LYS A 24 16.23 -0.31 7.60
CA LYS A 24 16.62 -1.50 8.37
C LYS A 24 15.56 -1.93 9.38
N VAL A 25 14.96 -0.97 10.10
CA VAL A 25 13.92 -1.26 11.09
C VAL A 25 12.67 -1.84 10.40
N TRP A 26 12.29 -1.30 9.25
CA TRP A 26 11.14 -1.78 8.48
C TRP A 26 11.34 -3.20 7.96
N LEU A 27 12.55 -3.56 7.51
CA LEU A 27 12.87 -4.94 7.14
C LEU A 27 12.64 -5.90 8.31
N LEU A 28 13.08 -5.53 9.52
CA LEU A 28 12.85 -6.33 10.72
C LEU A 28 11.37 -6.43 11.09
N CYS A 29 10.61 -5.32 11.03
CA CYS A 29 9.17 -5.31 11.30
C CYS A 29 8.39 -6.19 10.31
N LEU A 30 8.78 -6.16 9.04
CA LEU A 30 8.15 -6.93 7.97
C LEU A 30 8.68 -8.36 7.87
N SER A 31 9.69 -8.72 8.66
CA SER A 31 10.37 -10.02 8.59
C SER A 31 10.96 -10.32 7.20
N ILE A 32 11.50 -9.30 6.54
CA ILE A 32 12.12 -9.40 5.22
C ILE A 32 13.62 -9.54 5.41
N ASN A 33 14.17 -10.65 4.93
CA ASN A 33 15.60 -10.85 4.74
C ASN A 33 15.80 -10.98 3.24
N ALA A 34 16.33 -9.95 2.56
CA ALA A 34 16.52 -9.92 1.10
C ALA A 34 17.38 -11.09 0.62
N SER A 35 16.72 -12.22 0.40
CA SER A 35 17.36 -13.51 0.20
C SER A 35 17.66 -13.71 -1.28
N ASN A 36 18.48 -14.72 -1.59
CA ASN A 36 18.65 -15.15 -2.98
C ASN A 36 17.32 -15.58 -3.62
N GLU A 37 16.37 -16.08 -2.82
CA GLU A 37 15.04 -16.45 -3.29
C GLU A 37 14.23 -15.23 -3.71
N ASP A 38 14.22 -14.16 -2.91
CA ASP A 38 13.54 -12.90 -3.25
C ASP A 38 14.09 -12.28 -4.53
N LYS A 39 15.42 -12.32 -4.69
CA LYS A 39 16.08 -11.86 -5.92
C LYS A 39 15.66 -12.68 -7.13
N MET A 40 15.59 -14.00 -7.00
CA MET A 40 15.14 -14.89 -8.08
C MET A 40 13.68 -14.68 -8.42
N HIS A 41 12.83 -14.49 -7.41
CA HIS A 41 11.42 -14.17 -7.59
C HIS A 41 11.23 -12.85 -8.35
N TYR A 42 11.88 -11.78 -7.89
CA TYR A 42 11.83 -10.48 -8.56
C TYR A 42 12.32 -10.55 -10.02
N LEU A 43 13.44 -11.24 -10.27
CA LEU A 43 13.96 -11.40 -11.63
C LEU A 43 13.02 -12.21 -12.54
N LYS A 44 12.32 -13.21 -12.00
CA LYS A 44 11.26 -13.94 -12.72
C LYS A 44 10.11 -13.01 -13.10
N LEU A 45 9.65 -12.16 -12.18
CA LEU A 45 8.59 -11.19 -12.45
C LEU A 45 9.01 -10.15 -13.49
N LYS A 46 10.23 -9.61 -13.36
CA LYS A 46 10.81 -8.67 -14.34
C LYS A 46 10.89 -9.29 -15.74
N ARG A 47 11.26 -10.57 -15.83
CA ARG A 47 11.25 -11.31 -17.09
C ARG A 47 9.83 -11.40 -17.67
N LYS A 48 8.82 -11.69 -16.85
CA LYS A 48 7.41 -11.70 -17.30
C LYS A 48 6.98 -10.34 -17.85
N VAL A 49 7.35 -9.23 -17.22
CA VAL A 49 7.05 -7.87 -17.74
C VAL A 49 7.60 -7.69 -19.16
N SER A 50 8.80 -8.20 -19.44
CA SER A 50 9.44 -8.08 -20.76
C SER A 50 8.82 -9.02 -21.81
N GLN A 51 8.19 -10.11 -21.37
CA GLN A 51 7.61 -11.15 -22.24
C GLN A 51 6.12 -10.92 -22.53
N SER A 52 5.39 -10.27 -21.63
CA SER A 52 3.96 -10.01 -21.78
C SER A 52 3.56 -8.60 -21.34
N GLY A 53 3.04 -7.84 -22.30
CA GLY A 53 2.33 -6.58 -22.03
C GLY A 53 0.93 -6.88 -21.51
N LEU A 54 0.53 -6.20 -20.42
CA LEU A 54 -0.82 -6.28 -19.86
C LEU A 54 -1.53 -4.94 -20.07
N LEU A 55 -2.86 -4.96 -20.25
CA LEU A 55 -3.63 -3.73 -20.37
C LEU A 55 -3.46 -2.79 -19.16
N VAL A 56 -3.32 -3.37 -17.97
CA VAL A 56 -3.05 -2.62 -16.74
C VAL A 56 -1.72 -1.87 -16.74
N ASP A 57 -0.76 -2.22 -17.62
CA ASP A 57 0.48 -1.46 -17.76
C ASP A 57 0.21 -0.08 -18.30
N HIS A 58 -0.74 0.06 -19.23
CA HIS A 58 -1.12 1.36 -19.78
C HIS A 58 -1.72 2.28 -18.70
N LEU A 59 -2.41 1.70 -17.70
CA LEU A 59 -2.88 2.47 -16.55
C LEU A 59 -1.68 3.00 -15.74
N VAL A 60 -0.69 2.15 -15.46
CA VAL A 60 0.54 2.57 -14.78
C VAL A 60 1.28 3.63 -15.61
N TYR A 61 1.52 3.41 -16.91
CA TYR A 61 2.21 4.38 -17.76
C TYR A 61 1.51 5.74 -17.80
N LYS A 62 0.18 5.74 -17.91
CA LYS A 62 -0.62 6.97 -17.90
C LYS A 62 -0.56 7.66 -16.54
N GLU A 63 -0.69 6.91 -15.46
CA GLU A 63 -0.64 7.43 -14.11
C GLU A 63 0.73 8.08 -13.80
N MET A 64 1.82 7.38 -14.12
CA MET A 64 3.18 7.88 -13.91
C MET A 64 3.44 9.21 -14.60
N LYS A 65 2.90 9.41 -15.82
CA LYS A 65 3.01 10.69 -16.55
C LYS A 65 2.16 11.80 -15.95
N LEU A 66 1.00 11.47 -15.40
CA LEU A 66 0.06 12.47 -14.86
C LEU A 66 0.40 12.89 -13.44
N ILE A 67 0.89 11.96 -12.63
CA ILE A 67 1.10 12.16 -11.20
C ILE A 67 2.59 12.28 -10.92
N VAL A 68 3.32 11.16 -10.89
CA VAL A 68 4.70 11.11 -10.39
C VAL A 68 5.65 12.02 -11.17
N SER A 69 5.55 12.05 -12.49
CA SER A 69 6.46 12.84 -13.33
C SER A 69 6.25 14.35 -13.17
N ASN A 70 5.09 14.77 -12.64
CA ASN A 70 4.75 16.17 -12.38
C ASN A 70 4.76 16.50 -10.88
N ASP A 71 5.25 15.57 -10.04
CA ASP A 71 5.32 15.75 -8.59
C ASP A 71 6.71 16.26 -8.21
N ASP A 72 6.76 17.39 -7.52
CA ASP A 72 8.02 18.06 -7.16
C ASP A 72 8.92 17.20 -6.25
N MET A 73 8.34 16.26 -5.52
CA MET A 73 9.07 15.39 -4.59
C MET A 73 9.49 14.08 -5.26
N TYR A 74 8.62 13.50 -6.08
CA TYR A 74 8.78 12.12 -6.56
C TYR A 74 9.25 11.96 -8.01
N PHE A 75 9.36 13.04 -8.80
CA PHE A 75 9.75 12.94 -10.22
C PHE A 75 11.08 12.22 -10.46
N VAL A 76 12.01 12.28 -9.51
CA VAL A 76 13.32 11.61 -9.60
C VAL A 76 13.24 10.08 -9.50
N PHE A 77 12.12 9.54 -9.00
CA PHE A 77 11.96 8.11 -8.73
C PHE A 77 11.10 7.37 -9.76
N VAL A 78 10.77 8.00 -10.88
CA VAL A 78 9.91 7.40 -11.93
C VAL A 78 10.37 6.00 -12.32
N ASP A 79 11.67 5.81 -12.56
CA ASP A 79 12.24 4.51 -12.93
C ASP A 79 12.13 3.46 -11.82
N TYR A 80 12.26 3.88 -10.56
CA TYR A 80 12.13 2.99 -9.40
C TYR A 80 10.69 2.51 -9.24
N ILE A 81 9.73 3.41 -9.40
CA ILE A 81 8.31 3.08 -9.27
C ILE A 81 7.88 2.13 -10.41
N TYR A 82 8.37 2.30 -11.64
CA TYR A 82 8.14 1.31 -12.71
C TYR A 82 8.74 -0.07 -12.39
N LYS A 83 9.96 -0.10 -11.84
CA LYS A 83 10.63 -1.34 -11.40
C LYS A 83 9.85 -2.08 -10.31
N VAL A 84 8.94 -1.42 -9.60
CA VAL A 84 8.09 -2.04 -8.57
C VAL A 84 6.71 -2.40 -9.11
N LEU A 85 6.00 -1.43 -9.69
CA LEU A 85 4.60 -1.59 -10.06
C LEU A 85 4.39 -2.61 -11.18
N LEU A 86 5.26 -2.61 -12.20
CA LEU A 86 5.08 -3.54 -13.33
C LEU A 86 5.30 -5.00 -12.89
N PRO A 87 6.39 -5.37 -12.17
CA PRO A 87 6.53 -6.70 -11.58
C PRO A 87 5.42 -7.07 -10.60
N PHE A 88 4.97 -6.11 -9.77
CA PHE A 88 3.89 -6.33 -8.81
C PHE A 88 2.62 -6.83 -9.46
N LEU A 89 2.22 -6.27 -10.60
CA LEU A 89 1.04 -6.73 -11.34
C LEU A 89 1.16 -8.17 -11.85
N ARG A 90 2.38 -8.72 -11.98
CA ARG A 90 2.62 -10.10 -12.42
C ARG A 90 2.76 -11.09 -11.28
N ASP A 91 2.70 -10.62 -10.04
CA ASP A 91 2.97 -11.44 -8.87
C ASP A 91 1.69 -12.08 -8.31
N PRO A 92 1.46 -13.39 -8.53
CA PRO A 92 0.28 -14.06 -7.98
C PRO A 92 0.33 -14.17 -6.46
N ASP A 93 1.50 -14.01 -5.81
CA ASP A 93 1.60 -14.06 -4.36
C ASP A 93 0.87 -12.90 -3.68
N VAL A 94 0.59 -11.82 -4.42
CA VAL A 94 -0.22 -10.69 -3.95
C VAL A 94 -1.66 -11.13 -3.61
N LEU A 95 -2.19 -12.18 -4.25
CA LEU A 95 -3.55 -12.68 -3.99
C LEU A 95 -3.75 -13.24 -2.58
N ARG A 96 -2.68 -13.50 -1.82
CA ARG A 96 -2.74 -13.97 -0.43
C ARG A 96 -3.53 -13.01 0.47
N CYS A 97 -3.59 -11.72 0.15
CA CYS A 97 -4.42 -10.76 0.88
C CYS A 97 -5.94 -10.95 0.67
N LYS A 98 -6.36 -11.69 -0.38
CA LYS A 98 -7.78 -11.86 -0.75
C LYS A 98 -8.40 -13.16 -0.23
N THR A 99 -7.67 -14.01 0.49
CA THR A 99 -8.17 -15.32 0.92
C THR A 99 -9.04 -15.23 2.18
N LYS A 100 -10.33 -14.92 2.00
CA LYS A 100 -11.35 -15.85 2.54
C LYS A 100 -11.52 -16.89 1.43
N PRO A 101 -11.16 -18.17 1.62
CA PRO A 101 -11.35 -19.17 0.57
C PRO A 101 -12.85 -19.29 0.32
N PHE A 102 -13.33 -18.79 -0.82
CA PHE A 102 -14.67 -19.11 -1.27
C PHE A 102 -14.67 -20.60 -1.64
N GLN A 103 -15.08 -21.46 -0.71
CA GLN A 103 -15.38 -22.87 -0.98
C GLN A 103 -16.70 -22.97 -1.77
N GLY A 104 -16.71 -22.39 -2.98
CA GLY A 104 -17.74 -22.66 -3.96
C GLY A 104 -17.31 -23.87 -4.78
N SER A 105 -17.57 -25.07 -4.28
CA SER A 105 -17.46 -26.29 -5.09
C SER A 105 -18.57 -26.25 -6.14
N ILE A 106 -18.27 -25.74 -7.33
CA ILE A 106 -19.11 -26.01 -8.51
C ILE A 106 -18.72 -27.39 -9.00
N SER A 107 -19.34 -28.41 -8.38
CA SER A 107 -19.39 -29.74 -8.95
C SER A 107 -20.32 -29.70 -10.15
N GLY A 108 -19.77 -29.73 -11.36
CA GLY A 108 -20.59 -29.84 -12.56
C GLY A 108 -19.82 -29.78 -13.88
N GLY A 109 -19.57 -30.96 -14.46
CA GLY A 109 -19.45 -31.12 -15.91
C GLY A 109 -18.04 -31.02 -16.50
N ASN A 110 -17.69 -32.03 -17.29
CA ASN A 110 -16.43 -32.18 -18.02
C ASN A 110 -16.15 -31.06 -19.04
N ASP A 111 -15.56 -29.95 -18.60
CA ASP A 111 -14.79 -29.03 -19.45
C ASP A 111 -13.49 -28.62 -18.73
N GLN A 112 -12.40 -29.29 -19.09
CA GLN A 112 -11.05 -28.91 -18.67
C GLN A 112 -10.70 -27.55 -19.29
N THR A 113 -10.11 -26.64 -18.51
CA THR A 113 -9.49 -25.33 -18.89
C THR A 113 -10.33 -24.04 -18.92
N LEU A 114 -11.17 -23.82 -17.89
CA LEU A 114 -11.48 -22.45 -17.42
C LEU A 114 -11.00 -22.25 -15.98
N TYR A 115 -9.71 -22.52 -15.74
CA TYR A 115 -9.06 -22.00 -14.55
C TYR A 115 -9.09 -20.47 -14.67
N LEU A 116 -9.95 -19.83 -13.86
CA LEU A 116 -10.01 -18.37 -13.67
C LEU A 116 -8.63 -17.87 -13.23
N THR A 117 -7.73 -17.70 -14.19
CA THR A 117 -6.47 -17.01 -13.98
C THR A 117 -6.83 -15.55 -13.81
N HIS A 118 -6.59 -14.99 -12.61
CA HIS A 118 -6.76 -13.56 -12.40
C HIS A 118 -5.89 -12.79 -13.41
N ILE A 119 -6.49 -11.86 -14.16
CA ILE A 119 -5.79 -10.96 -15.07
C ILE A 119 -6.01 -9.54 -14.51
N PRO A 120 -4.96 -8.86 -14.01
CA PRO A 120 -3.56 -9.28 -13.97
C PRO A 120 -3.31 -10.36 -12.90
N PRO A 121 -2.18 -11.11 -12.95
CA PRO A 121 -1.88 -12.19 -12.01
C PRO A 121 -1.98 -11.82 -10.52
N SER A 122 -1.67 -10.58 -10.15
CA SER A 122 -1.84 -10.08 -8.78
C SER A 122 -3.29 -9.89 -8.35
N GLY A 123 -4.23 -9.89 -9.29
CA GLY A 123 -5.63 -9.53 -9.09
C GLY A 123 -5.86 -8.06 -8.75
N VAL A 124 -4.86 -7.19 -8.95
CA VAL A 124 -4.93 -5.75 -8.61
C VAL A 124 -5.09 -4.92 -9.87
N VAL A 125 -6.09 -4.05 -9.90
CA VAL A 125 -6.27 -3.06 -10.96
C VAL A 125 -5.81 -1.70 -10.43
N PRO A 126 -4.74 -1.09 -10.97
CA PRO A 126 -4.27 0.22 -10.53
C PRO A 126 -5.35 1.29 -10.70
N PHE A 127 -5.53 2.12 -9.69
CA PHE A 127 -6.40 3.30 -9.71
C PHE A 127 -5.56 4.59 -9.74
N HIS A 128 -6.21 5.73 -9.95
CA HIS A 128 -5.52 7.02 -9.98
C HIS A 128 -4.91 7.37 -8.61
N GLY A 129 -3.58 7.29 -8.51
CA GLY A 129 -2.82 7.49 -7.28
C GLY A 129 -2.26 6.21 -6.67
N PHE A 130 -2.40 5.07 -7.33
CA PHE A 130 -1.80 3.80 -6.90
C PHE A 130 -0.27 3.88 -6.74
N SER A 131 0.40 4.64 -7.61
CA SER A 131 1.84 4.91 -7.55
C SER A 131 2.29 5.60 -6.26
N MET A 132 1.38 6.27 -5.54
CA MET A 132 1.67 6.94 -4.29
C MET A 132 1.98 5.98 -3.14
N TYR A 133 1.61 4.71 -3.25
CA TYR A 133 2.03 3.70 -2.27
C TYR A 133 3.50 3.30 -2.38
N VAL A 134 4.11 3.46 -3.55
CA VAL A 134 5.54 3.15 -3.77
C VAL A 134 6.41 4.38 -3.55
N SER A 135 5.93 5.56 -3.95
CA SER A 135 6.74 6.76 -4.08
C SER A 135 7.54 7.15 -2.81
N PRO A 136 6.96 7.14 -1.59
CA PRO A 136 7.71 7.42 -0.37
C PRO A 136 8.80 6.38 -0.06
N LEU A 137 8.61 5.12 -0.46
CA LEU A 137 9.56 4.03 -0.22
C LEU A 137 10.85 4.21 -1.02
N CYS A 138 10.80 4.94 -2.14
CA CYS A 138 11.98 5.23 -2.95
C CYS A 138 13.03 6.09 -2.22
N TYR A 139 12.65 6.80 -1.15
CA TYR A 139 13.62 7.48 -0.28
C TYR A 139 14.34 6.53 0.69
N LEU A 140 13.86 5.29 0.85
CA LEU A 140 14.39 4.33 1.81
C LEU A 140 15.26 3.24 1.19
N TYR A 141 14.97 2.87 -0.07
CA TYR A 141 15.52 1.67 -0.70
C TYR A 141 16.05 1.96 -2.11
N ASP A 142 17.37 1.86 -2.26
CA ASP A 142 18.05 2.00 -3.55
C ASP A 142 18.08 0.70 -4.36
N ASP A 143 17.98 -0.46 -3.69
CA ASP A 143 17.92 -1.76 -4.36
C ASP A 143 16.47 -2.10 -4.75
N PRO A 144 16.18 -2.34 -6.04
CA PRO A 144 14.82 -2.63 -6.48
C PRO A 144 14.26 -3.96 -5.98
N VAL A 145 15.11 -4.93 -5.60
CA VAL A 145 14.62 -6.21 -5.02
C VAL A 145 14.08 -5.96 -3.62
N GLU A 146 14.85 -5.25 -2.80
CA GLU A 146 14.44 -4.85 -1.44
C GLU A 146 13.21 -3.94 -1.46
N LEU A 147 13.22 -2.90 -2.29
CA LEU A 147 12.09 -2.00 -2.49
C LEU A 147 10.82 -2.76 -2.89
N TYR A 148 10.94 -3.71 -3.82
CA TYR A 148 9.83 -4.56 -4.24
C TYR A 148 9.30 -5.44 -3.11
N ALA A 149 10.19 -6.11 -2.38
CA ALA A 149 9.82 -6.99 -1.27
C ALA A 149 9.06 -6.21 -0.17
N VAL A 150 9.57 -5.03 0.20
CA VAL A 150 8.94 -4.14 1.19
C VAL A 150 7.57 -3.67 0.72
N PHE A 151 7.47 -3.18 -0.52
CA PHE A 151 6.20 -2.74 -1.08
C PHE A 151 5.16 -3.87 -1.11
N ARG A 152 5.55 -5.07 -1.55
CA ARG A 152 4.67 -6.25 -1.60
C ARG A 152 4.11 -6.57 -0.22
N GLU A 153 4.96 -6.61 0.81
CA GLU A 153 4.52 -6.90 2.18
C GLU A 153 3.61 -5.81 2.75
N LEU A 154 3.96 -4.53 2.58
CA LEU A 154 3.11 -3.41 3.00
C LEU A 154 1.74 -3.45 2.32
N TYR A 155 1.71 -3.80 1.03
CA TYR A 155 0.46 -3.91 0.30
C TYR A 155 -0.41 -5.07 0.82
N ILE A 156 0.18 -6.26 0.94
CA ILE A 156 -0.52 -7.48 1.37
C ILE A 156 -1.08 -7.32 2.78
N ARG A 157 -0.34 -6.66 3.69
CA ARG A 157 -0.77 -6.50 5.08
C ARG A 157 -1.74 -5.33 5.27
N TYR A 158 -1.49 -4.21 4.58
CA TYR A 158 -2.17 -2.95 4.86
C TYR A 158 -2.80 -2.30 3.62
N PHE A 159 -2.03 -1.93 2.60
CA PHE A 159 -2.57 -1.02 1.56
C PHE A 159 -3.76 -1.59 0.76
N HIS A 160 -3.86 -2.91 0.61
CA HIS A 160 -5.03 -3.51 -0.03
C HIS A 160 -6.36 -3.18 0.68
N LYS A 161 -6.35 -3.01 2.02
CA LYS A 161 -7.54 -2.66 2.83
C LYS A 161 -8.06 -1.26 2.53
N LEU A 162 -7.16 -0.34 2.12
CA LEU A 162 -7.49 1.05 1.80
C LEU A 162 -8.30 1.21 0.51
N HIS A 163 -8.46 0.15 -0.28
CA HIS A 163 -9.21 0.19 -1.53
C HIS A 163 -9.99 -1.10 -1.81
N THR A 164 -10.18 -1.94 -0.80
CA THR A 164 -11.03 -3.14 -0.88
C THR A 164 -12.21 -2.95 0.05
N ILE A 165 -13.42 -3.20 -0.47
CA ILE A 165 -14.65 -3.15 0.31
C ILE A 165 -14.82 -4.51 0.97
N THR A 166 -14.65 -4.56 2.30
CA THR A 166 -14.80 -5.76 3.13
C THR A 166 -15.49 -5.41 4.44
N ASP A 167 -15.81 -6.44 5.22
CA ASP A 167 -16.30 -6.37 6.61
C ASP A 167 -15.17 -6.19 7.64
N ASP A 168 -13.94 -5.92 7.20
CA ASP A 168 -12.76 -5.74 8.05
C ASP A 168 -12.82 -4.37 8.77
N GLU A 169 -12.49 -4.33 10.06
CA GLU A 169 -12.45 -3.11 10.89
C GLU A 169 -11.43 -2.09 10.38
N GLU A 170 -10.44 -2.52 9.61
CA GLU A 170 -9.41 -1.69 9.00
C GLU A 170 -9.64 -1.47 7.49
N SER A 171 -10.78 -1.90 6.97
CA SER A 171 -11.18 -1.61 5.60
C SER A 171 -11.39 -0.11 5.39
N ILE A 172 -11.32 0.33 4.14
CA ILE A 172 -11.59 1.73 3.79
C ILE A 172 -12.95 2.22 4.30
N LEU A 173 -13.99 1.38 4.31
CA LEU A 173 -15.31 1.79 4.82
C LEU A 173 -15.28 2.05 6.32
N SER A 174 -14.69 1.12 7.08
CA SER A 174 -14.56 1.25 8.53
C SER A 174 -13.72 2.48 8.90
N LEU A 175 -12.62 2.73 8.19
CA LEU A 175 -11.80 3.93 8.38
C LEU A 175 -12.57 5.22 8.06
N CYS A 176 -13.42 5.24 7.03
CA CYS A 176 -14.27 6.39 6.72
C CYS A 176 -15.26 6.67 7.85
N ILE A 177 -15.91 5.63 8.39
CA ILE A 177 -16.85 5.73 9.51
C ILE A 177 -16.11 6.24 10.76
N THR A 178 -14.94 5.69 11.08
CA THR A 178 -14.11 6.14 12.21
C THR A 178 -13.73 7.61 12.04
N PHE A 179 -13.30 8.03 10.85
CA PHE A 179 -12.97 9.43 10.57
C PHE A 179 -14.17 10.36 10.81
N GLU A 180 -15.33 10.05 10.24
CA GLU A 180 -16.54 10.86 10.40
C GLU A 180 -16.98 10.94 11.86
N ARG A 181 -16.94 9.81 12.57
CA ARG A 181 -17.27 9.72 13.99
C ARG A 181 -16.35 10.60 14.84
N ILE A 182 -15.03 10.42 14.72
CA ILE A 182 -14.05 11.18 15.49
C ILE A 182 -14.16 12.67 15.20
N LEU A 183 -14.31 13.06 13.93
CA LEU A 183 -14.40 14.47 13.56
C LEU A 183 -15.69 15.11 14.09
N LEU A 184 -16.82 14.40 14.05
CA LEU A 184 -18.08 14.89 14.62
C LEU A 184 -18.02 14.99 16.15
N GLU A 185 -17.37 14.02 16.82
CA GLU A 185 -17.18 14.02 18.27
C GLU A 185 -16.28 15.18 18.73
N LYS A 186 -15.20 15.46 18.00
CA LYS A 186 -14.20 16.47 18.38
C LYS A 186 -14.52 17.88 17.90
N GLU A 187 -15.03 18.02 16.69
CA GLU A 187 -15.22 19.31 16.00
C GLU A 187 -16.61 19.43 15.33
N PRO A 188 -17.72 19.30 16.08
CA PRO A 188 -19.07 19.26 15.50
C PRO A 188 -19.43 20.54 14.74
N GLN A 189 -18.95 21.71 15.18
CA GLN A 189 -19.20 22.99 14.52
C GLN A 189 -18.54 23.06 13.14
N LEU A 190 -17.34 22.51 13.00
CA LEU A 190 -16.65 22.41 11.71
C LEU A 190 -17.42 21.48 10.77
N VAL A 191 -17.88 20.33 11.26
CA VAL A 191 -18.69 19.40 10.46
C VAL A 191 -19.97 20.06 9.96
N LEU A 192 -20.72 20.72 10.85
CA LEU A 192 -21.95 21.44 10.48
C LEU A 192 -21.69 22.53 9.44
N HIS A 193 -20.62 23.30 9.61
CA HIS A 193 -20.24 24.33 8.66
C HIS A 193 -19.90 23.73 7.28
N LEU A 194 -19.04 22.72 7.24
CA LEU A 194 -18.62 22.04 6.02
C LEU A 194 -19.82 21.41 5.27
N VAL A 195 -20.75 20.79 5.99
CA VAL A 195 -22.00 20.27 5.42
C VAL A 195 -22.86 21.41 4.87
N SER A 196 -22.98 22.54 5.58
CA SER A 196 -23.80 23.68 5.15
C SER A 196 -23.34 24.31 3.84
N ILE A 197 -22.04 24.24 3.54
CA ILE A 197 -21.46 24.74 2.28
C ILE A 197 -21.34 23.66 1.20
N GLY A 198 -21.90 22.47 1.42
CA GLY A 198 -21.88 21.37 0.45
C GLY A 198 -20.53 20.66 0.31
N ALA A 199 -19.65 20.77 1.31
CA ALA A 199 -18.33 20.16 1.33
C ALA A 199 -18.16 19.22 2.54
N PRO A 200 -18.96 18.14 2.65
CA PRO A 200 -18.91 17.24 3.81
C PRO A 200 -17.50 16.68 4.00
N PRO A 201 -17.00 16.55 5.25
CA PRO A 201 -15.58 16.28 5.50
C PRO A 201 -15.03 15.06 4.79
N LEU A 202 -15.80 13.97 4.71
CA LEU A 202 -15.34 12.73 4.09
C LEU A 202 -15.06 12.90 2.60
N GLN A 203 -15.78 13.75 1.87
CA GLN A 203 -15.50 13.99 0.45
C GLN A 203 -14.11 14.60 0.24
N ILE A 204 -13.61 15.34 1.22
CA ILE A 204 -12.26 15.91 1.22
C ILE A 204 -11.25 14.83 1.61
N ALA A 205 -11.47 14.15 2.74
CA ALA A 205 -10.51 13.24 3.35
C ALA A 205 -10.43 11.86 2.65
N PHE A 206 -11.45 11.43 1.91
CA PHE A 206 -11.49 10.09 1.31
C PHE A 206 -10.26 9.78 0.46
N ARG A 207 -9.80 10.76 -0.34
CA ARG A 207 -8.60 10.56 -1.18
C ARG A 207 -7.32 10.48 -0.35
N TRP A 208 -7.28 11.11 0.82
CA TRP A 208 -6.15 11.01 1.74
C TRP A 208 -6.06 9.60 2.28
N LEU A 209 -7.18 9.06 2.79
CA LEU A 209 -7.28 7.68 3.27
C LEU A 209 -6.94 6.67 2.17
N LEU A 210 -7.55 6.82 0.99
CA LEU A 210 -7.35 5.94 -0.17
C LEU A 210 -5.89 5.91 -0.67
N ARG A 211 -5.06 6.92 -0.37
CA ARG A 211 -3.64 6.96 -0.79
C ARG A 211 -2.67 6.77 0.37
N GLY A 212 -3.16 6.42 1.56
CA GLY A 212 -2.32 6.37 2.77
C GLY A 212 -1.60 7.70 3.02
N PHE A 213 -2.26 8.82 2.71
CA PHE A 213 -1.79 10.22 2.81
C PHE A 213 -0.65 10.64 1.88
N SER A 214 -0.15 9.73 1.06
CA SER A 214 0.90 10.02 0.08
C SER A 214 0.38 10.90 -1.06
N GLY A 215 1.16 11.95 -1.38
CA GLY A 215 0.76 13.04 -2.29
C GLY A 215 -0.09 14.13 -1.63
N TYR A 216 -0.37 14.03 -0.32
CA TYR A 216 -1.05 15.07 0.46
C TYR A 216 -0.19 15.59 1.63
N LEU A 217 0.70 14.75 2.16
CA LEU A 217 1.70 15.11 3.15
C LEU A 217 3.10 15.04 2.54
N ALA A 218 4.07 15.72 3.17
CA ALA A 218 5.47 15.59 2.80
C ALA A 218 5.96 14.15 3.02
N ALA A 219 6.94 13.69 2.22
CA ALA A 219 7.42 12.31 2.27
C ALA A 219 7.84 11.87 3.69
N GLU A 220 8.50 12.73 4.45
CA GLU A 220 8.89 12.43 5.84
C GLU A 220 7.68 12.23 6.76
N GLN A 221 6.61 13.00 6.58
CA GLN A 221 5.38 12.87 7.36
C GLN A 221 4.62 11.59 7.01
N VAL A 222 4.61 11.21 5.72
CA VAL A 222 4.04 9.94 5.26
C VAL A 222 4.83 8.76 5.85
N LEU A 223 6.16 8.82 5.80
CA LEU A 223 7.01 7.78 6.37
C LEU A 223 6.86 7.67 7.89
N LEU A 224 6.69 8.80 8.59
CA LEU A 224 6.38 8.79 10.03
C LEU A 224 5.02 8.16 10.31
N LEU A 225 4.01 8.45 9.49
CA LEU A 225 2.69 7.81 9.61
C LEU A 225 2.82 6.28 9.39
N TRP A 226 3.58 5.85 8.39
CA TRP A 226 3.76 4.44 8.09
C TRP A 226 4.66 3.72 9.12
N ASP A 227 5.58 4.42 9.79
CA ASP A 227 6.26 3.91 10.99
C ASP A 227 5.21 3.46 12.03
N ARG A 228 4.16 4.27 12.24
CA ARG A 228 3.07 3.93 13.16
C ARG A 228 2.26 2.72 12.68
N ILE A 229 1.94 2.63 11.39
CA ILE A 229 1.21 1.47 10.85
C ILE A 229 1.98 0.18 11.19
N LEU A 230 3.30 0.19 11.00
CA LEU A 230 4.16 -0.95 11.32
C LEU A 230 4.32 -1.20 12.83
N ALA A 231 4.41 -0.13 13.63
CA ALA A 231 4.56 -0.22 15.08
C ALA A 231 3.36 -0.92 15.74
N TRP A 232 2.15 -0.48 15.39
CA TRP A 232 0.90 -1.00 15.94
C TRP A 232 0.30 -2.15 15.12
N ASP A 233 0.90 -2.48 13.98
CA ASP A 233 0.38 -3.50 13.04
C ASP A 233 -1.07 -3.21 12.60
N SER A 234 -1.40 -1.92 12.43
CA SER A 234 -2.77 -1.45 12.26
C SER A 234 -2.86 -0.19 11.38
N LEU A 235 -3.93 -0.09 10.59
CA LEU A 235 -4.28 1.12 9.83
C LEU A 235 -5.04 2.15 10.66
N GLU A 236 -5.66 1.73 11.77
CA GLU A 236 -6.40 2.60 12.68
C GLU A 236 -5.43 3.25 13.69
N ILE A 237 -4.68 4.26 13.25
CA ILE A 237 -3.76 4.99 14.12
C ILE A 237 -4.51 6.11 14.83
N ILE A 238 -5.16 5.78 15.95
CA ILE A 238 -5.79 6.76 16.81
C ILE A 238 -4.77 7.25 17.83
N ALA A 239 -4.63 8.57 17.96
CA ALA A 239 -3.87 9.14 19.07
C ALA A 239 -4.59 8.77 20.38
N SER A 240 -3.93 8.01 21.24
CA SER A 240 -4.44 7.78 22.60
C SER A 240 -4.64 9.14 23.26
N GLU A 241 -5.85 9.41 23.75
CA GLU A 241 -6.12 10.61 24.54
C GLU A 241 -5.14 10.64 25.70
N SER A 242 -4.34 11.70 25.75
CA SER A 242 -3.45 12.04 26.87
C SER A 242 -3.91 13.34 27.48
#